data_AF-A0AAX2KXV7-F1
#
_entry.id   AF-A0AAX2KXV7-F1
#
_cell.length_a   1.000
_cell.length_b   1.000
_cell.length_c   1.000
_cell.angle_alpha   90.00
_cell.angle_beta   90.00
_cell.angle_gamma   90.00
#
_symmetry.space_group_name_H-M   'P 1'
#
loop_
_entity.id
_entity.type
_entity.pdbx_description
1 polymer ?
#
loop_
_entity_poly.entity_id
_entity_poly.type
_entity_poly.pdbx_seq_one_letter_code
_entity_poly.pdbx_strand_id
1 'polypeptide(L)'
;MSIKKYLLFYIISTCAIIFVSLTFFFLPLKSIDSRSYEVLHTISQYGVISNKDEWRNILELTRYGRKVTNVDNLNTLVYGVNKHSSVKQISSDKDMDNMETLKLPSISKYEDLTIINIPSVYSNDDNFSIKYASKLTDLIEYTSGNIVLNLSNNYGGLKEPMIIGASSLIPNGMLFSNINNKKEKYPVYLKKW
;
A
#
# COMPACT_ATOMS: atom_id res chain seq x y z
N MET A 1 24.17 39.80 40.57
CA MET A 1 24.53 38.96 39.40
C MET A 1 24.06 39.69 38.14
N SER A 2 24.99 40.06 37.25
CA SER A 2 24.76 41.11 36.22
C SER A 2 23.81 40.69 35.10
N ILE A 3 22.86 41.57 34.73
CA ILE A 3 21.93 41.49 33.58
C ILE A 3 22.63 41.03 32.28
N LYS A 4 23.93 41.37 32.13
CA LYS A 4 24.75 40.93 30.99
C LYS A 4 24.87 39.41 30.86
N LYS A 5 24.85 38.66 31.97
CA LYS A 5 24.92 37.18 31.95
C LYS A 5 23.63 36.54 31.43
N TYR A 6 22.47 37.11 31.76
CA TYR A 6 21.18 36.62 31.28
C TYR A 6 20.96 36.92 29.80
N LEU A 7 21.38 38.10 29.34
CA LEU A 7 21.32 38.47 27.92
C LEU A 7 22.23 37.55 27.08
N LEU A 8 23.45 37.28 27.55
CA LEU A 8 24.37 36.36 26.89
C LEU A 8 23.81 34.94 26.82
N PHE A 9 23.20 34.44 27.90
CA PHE A 9 22.59 33.11 27.93
C PHE A 9 21.40 33.01 26.97
N TYR A 10 20.59 34.07 26.86
CA TYR A 10 19.46 34.12 25.93
C TYR A 10 19.90 34.12 24.46
N ILE A 11 20.97 34.87 24.12
CA ILE A 11 21.54 34.89 22.76
C ILE A 11 22.12 33.51 22.40
N ILE A 12 22.84 32.86 23.32
CA ILE A 12 23.40 31.52 23.07
C ILE A 12 22.29 30.49 22.89
N SER A 13 21.25 30.53 23.72
CA SER A 13 20.10 29.63 23.63
C SER A 13 19.33 29.79 22.32
N THR A 14 19.08 31.03 21.89
CA THR A 14 18.40 31.31 20.62
C THR A 14 19.26 30.90 19.41
N CYS A 15 20.57 31.15 19.43
CA CYS A 15 21.48 30.66 18.40
C CYS A 15 21.53 29.13 18.33
N ALA A 16 21.48 28.42 19.47
CA ALA A 16 21.45 26.96 19.50
C ALA A 16 20.14 26.41 18.90
N ILE A 17 19.00 27.01 19.23
CA ILE A 17 17.69 26.61 18.66
C ILE A 17 17.65 26.85 17.15
N ILE A 18 18.17 28.00 16.69
CA ILE A 18 18.28 28.32 15.26
C ILE A 18 19.21 27.32 14.56
N PHE A 19 20.36 27.01 15.15
CA PHE A 19 21.30 26.04 14.59
C PHE A 19 20.68 24.64 14.49
N VAL A 20 20.01 24.15 15.54
CA VAL A 20 19.31 22.86 15.51
C VAL A 20 18.20 22.87 14.45
N SER A 21 17.41 23.93 14.37
CA SER A 21 16.35 24.06 13.37
C SER A 21 16.89 24.10 11.94
N LEU A 22 18.00 24.81 11.70
CA LEU A 22 18.70 24.79 10.41
C LEU A 22 19.26 23.39 10.12
N THR A 23 19.85 22.68 11.09
CA THR A 23 20.35 21.32 10.84
C THR A 23 19.24 20.37 10.42
N PHE A 24 18.05 20.45 11.02
CA PHE A 24 16.88 19.67 10.57
C PHE A 24 16.35 20.11 9.21
N PHE A 25 16.42 21.40 8.87
CA PHE A 25 16.04 21.91 7.54
C PHE A 25 17.04 21.52 6.43
N PHE A 26 18.33 21.37 6.78
CA PHE A 26 19.41 20.97 5.88
C PHE A 26 19.73 19.47 5.92
N LEU A 27 18.99 18.66 6.70
CA LEU A 27 19.10 17.21 6.57
C LEU A 27 18.70 16.83 5.13
N PRO A 28 19.61 16.23 4.35
CA PRO A 28 19.30 15.90 2.97
C PRO A 28 18.12 14.93 2.93
N LEU A 29 17.13 15.23 2.10
CA LEU A 29 16.14 14.25 1.67
C LEU A 29 16.88 12.96 1.29
N LYS A 30 16.44 11.82 1.83
CA LYS A 30 17.13 10.53 1.60
C LYS A 30 17.44 10.35 0.12
N SER A 31 18.72 10.16 -0.20
CA SER A 31 19.19 9.89 -1.56
C SER A 31 18.59 8.60 -2.09
N ILE A 32 18.58 8.45 -3.42
CA ILE A 32 18.10 7.23 -4.07
C ILE A 32 18.84 5.98 -3.57
N ASP A 33 20.15 6.07 -3.35
CA ASP A 33 20.96 4.97 -2.82
C ASP A 33 20.49 4.53 -1.42
N SER A 34 20.14 5.49 -0.56
CA SER A 34 19.59 5.20 0.78
C SER A 34 18.22 4.53 0.68
N ARG A 35 17.37 4.98 -0.25
CA ARG A 35 16.02 4.42 -0.47
C ARG A 35 16.10 3.00 -1.04
N SER A 36 16.99 2.75 -2.01
CA SER A 36 17.22 1.42 -2.59
C SER A 36 17.70 0.42 -1.55
N TYR A 37 18.62 0.84 -0.65
CA TYR A 37 19.05 0.02 0.47
C TYR A 37 17.88 -0.35 1.39
N GLU A 38 17.05 0.63 1.77
CA GLU A 38 15.89 0.41 2.65
C GLU A 38 14.86 -0.54 2.04
N VAL A 39 14.59 -0.41 0.74
CA VAL A 39 13.66 -1.30 0.01
C VAL A 39 14.17 -2.74 0.02
N LEU A 40 15.42 -2.98 -0.40
CA LEU A 40 15.96 -4.34 -0.43
C LEU A 40 16.11 -4.94 0.97
N HIS A 41 16.43 -4.12 1.98
CA HIS A 41 16.43 -4.58 3.36
C HIS A 41 15.03 -4.99 3.82
N THR A 42 14.01 -4.19 3.53
CA THR A 42 12.60 -4.49 3.88
C THR A 42 12.12 -5.79 3.23
N ILE A 43 12.43 -6.00 1.95
CA ILE A 43 12.10 -7.26 1.24
C ILE A 43 12.83 -8.44 1.87
N SER A 44 14.10 -8.28 2.26
CA SER A 44 14.85 -9.34 2.94
C SER A 44 14.23 -9.74 4.27
N GLN A 45 13.64 -8.79 5.00
CA GLN A 45 13.03 -9.04 6.31
C GLN A 45 11.62 -9.62 6.19
N TYR A 46 10.79 -9.09 5.30
CA TYR A 46 9.35 -9.35 5.28
C TYR A 46 8.84 -10.00 4.01
N GLY A 47 9.60 -9.92 2.91
CA GLY A 47 9.21 -10.43 1.61
C GLY A 47 9.15 -11.95 1.57
N VAL A 48 8.15 -12.46 0.85
CA VAL A 48 8.13 -13.86 0.41
C VAL A 48 9.01 -13.97 -0.83
N ILE A 49 10.22 -14.49 -0.63
CA ILE A 49 11.26 -14.62 -1.66
C ILE A 49 11.23 -16.05 -2.21
N SER A 50 10.93 -16.17 -3.49
CA SER A 50 10.76 -17.48 -4.15
C SER A 50 12.11 -18.21 -4.31
N ASN A 51 13.19 -17.47 -4.59
CA ASN A 51 14.53 -18.00 -4.79
C ASN A 51 15.54 -17.25 -3.91
N LYS A 52 15.98 -17.88 -2.80
CA LYS A 52 16.87 -17.25 -1.81
C LYS A 52 18.29 -17.06 -2.32
N ASP A 53 18.80 -17.96 -3.16
CA ASP A 53 20.15 -17.87 -3.69
C ASP A 53 20.29 -16.76 -4.72
N GLU A 54 19.31 -16.65 -5.61
CA GLU A 54 19.21 -15.52 -6.55
C GLU A 54 19.07 -14.19 -5.80
N TRP A 55 18.26 -14.15 -4.74
CA TRP A 55 18.14 -12.95 -3.91
C TRP A 55 19.46 -12.55 -3.25
N ARG A 56 20.21 -13.51 -2.69
CA ARG A 56 21.53 -13.26 -2.11
C ARG A 56 22.49 -12.72 -3.16
N ASN A 57 22.50 -13.28 -4.37
CA ASN A 57 23.33 -12.78 -5.47
C ASN A 57 22.94 -11.34 -5.84
N ILE A 58 21.64 -11.02 -5.95
CA ILE A 58 21.16 -9.65 -6.19
C ILE A 58 21.66 -8.69 -5.11
N LEU A 59 21.56 -9.07 -3.83
CA LEU A 59 22.06 -8.25 -2.73
C LEU A 59 23.57 -7.98 -2.85
N GLU A 60 24.37 -9.00 -3.14
CA GLU A 60 25.83 -8.84 -3.29
C GLU A 60 26.20 -7.95 -4.48
N LEU A 61 25.62 -8.23 -5.66
CA LEU A 61 25.89 -7.48 -6.90
C LEU A 61 25.53 -6.00 -6.77
N THR A 62 24.43 -5.69 -6.08
CA THR A 62 23.94 -4.32 -5.87
C THR A 62 24.58 -3.61 -4.68
N ARG A 63 25.49 -4.27 -3.94
CA ARG A 63 25.97 -3.82 -2.62
C ARG A 63 24.81 -3.45 -1.69
N TYR A 64 23.87 -4.39 -1.54
CA TYR A 64 22.65 -4.26 -0.76
C TYR A 64 21.83 -3.04 -1.20
N GLY A 65 21.73 -2.79 -2.50
CA GLY A 65 20.97 -1.68 -3.07
C GLY A 65 21.71 -0.36 -3.20
N ARG A 66 22.91 -0.21 -2.61
CA ARG A 66 23.70 1.04 -2.68
C ARG A 66 24.20 1.39 -4.09
N LYS A 67 24.22 0.43 -5.01
CA LYS A 67 24.54 0.67 -6.43
C LYS A 67 23.31 0.90 -7.31
N VAL A 68 22.10 0.85 -6.75
CA VAL A 68 20.86 0.97 -7.52
C VAL A 68 20.42 2.43 -7.50
N THR A 69 20.65 3.12 -8.61
CA THR A 69 20.49 4.58 -8.74
C THR A 69 19.19 5.01 -9.41
N ASN A 70 18.38 4.06 -9.91
CA ASN A 70 17.07 4.34 -10.54
C ASN A 70 16.01 3.34 -10.03
N VAL A 71 14.80 3.84 -9.84
CA VAL A 71 13.60 3.11 -9.44
C VAL A 71 13.21 2.02 -10.45
N ASP A 72 13.39 2.21 -11.76
CA ASP A 72 13.04 1.17 -12.75
C ASP A 72 13.91 -0.09 -12.58
N ASN A 73 15.21 0.10 -12.34
CA ASN A 73 16.13 -0.98 -12.04
C ASN A 73 15.77 -1.64 -10.71
N LEU A 74 15.46 -0.84 -9.68
CA LEU A 74 15.00 -1.38 -8.41
C LEU A 74 13.73 -2.21 -8.57
N ASN A 75 12.73 -1.71 -9.31
CA ASN A 75 11.48 -2.40 -9.58
C ASN A 75 11.73 -3.75 -10.31
N THR A 76 12.63 -3.77 -11.29
CA THR A 76 13.03 -5.00 -12.00
C THR A 76 13.61 -6.04 -11.03
N LEU A 77 14.48 -5.61 -10.11
CA LEU A 77 15.08 -6.50 -9.11
C LEU A 77 14.05 -7.08 -8.14
N VAL A 78 13.12 -6.26 -7.64
CA VAL A 78 12.09 -6.75 -6.70
C VAL A 78 11.08 -7.67 -7.42
N TYR A 79 10.75 -7.35 -8.66
CA TYR A 79 9.83 -8.14 -9.48
C TYR A 79 10.40 -9.53 -9.78
N GLY A 80 11.71 -9.62 -10.02
CA GLY A 80 12.42 -10.88 -10.25
C GLY A 80 12.29 -11.87 -9.10
N VAL A 81 12.32 -11.39 -7.85
CA VAL A 81 12.18 -12.27 -6.67
C VAL A 81 10.74 -12.56 -6.28
N ASN A 82 9.83 -11.63 -6.55
CA ASN A 82 8.40 -11.77 -6.31
C ASN A 82 7.60 -10.93 -7.33
N LYS A 83 6.89 -11.61 -8.24
CA LYS A 83 6.11 -10.97 -9.32
C LYS A 83 4.93 -10.12 -8.85
N HIS A 84 4.53 -10.25 -7.58
CA HIS A 84 3.50 -9.44 -6.95
C HIS A 84 4.09 -8.26 -6.16
N SER A 85 5.43 -8.13 -6.13
CA SER A 85 6.14 -6.98 -5.57
C SER A 85 6.46 -5.98 -6.68
N SER A 86 6.33 -4.70 -6.36
CA SER A 86 6.69 -3.61 -7.25
C SER A 86 7.18 -2.40 -6.45
N VAL A 87 7.94 -1.54 -7.12
CA VAL A 87 8.36 -0.24 -6.61
C VAL A 87 7.94 0.81 -7.63
N LYS A 88 7.32 1.87 -7.15
CA LYS A 88 6.97 3.03 -7.97
C LYS A 88 7.42 4.31 -7.28
N GLN A 89 7.97 5.22 -8.07
CA GLN A 89 8.32 6.54 -7.58
C GLN A 89 7.05 7.37 -7.42
N ILE A 90 6.89 7.99 -6.25
CA ILE A 90 5.84 8.98 -5.99
C ILE A 90 6.57 10.30 -5.77
N SER A 91 6.44 11.22 -6.73
CA SER A 91 7.10 12.54 -6.68
C SER A 91 6.10 13.67 -6.45
N SER A 92 4.80 13.39 -6.58
CA SER A 92 3.72 14.35 -6.43
C SER A 92 2.41 13.68 -6.04
N ASP A 93 1.45 14.46 -5.55
CA ASP A 93 0.08 14.00 -5.29
C ASP A 93 -0.58 13.45 -6.56
N LYS A 94 -0.29 14.04 -7.73
CA LYS A 94 -0.76 13.53 -9.03
C LYS A 94 -0.30 12.10 -9.32
N ASP A 95 0.92 11.73 -8.92
CA ASP A 95 1.41 10.36 -9.10
C ASP A 95 0.63 9.36 -8.24
N MET A 96 0.11 9.84 -7.10
CA MET A 96 -0.71 9.07 -6.17
C MET A 96 -2.16 8.98 -6.67
N ASP A 97 -2.73 10.07 -7.17
CA ASP A 97 -4.06 10.08 -7.81
C ASP A 97 -4.10 9.14 -9.02
N ASN A 98 -3.03 9.08 -9.80
CA ASN A 98 -2.88 8.14 -10.93
C ASN A 98 -2.85 6.66 -10.50
N MET A 99 -2.67 6.35 -9.22
CA MET A 99 -2.81 4.99 -8.69
C MET A 99 -4.24 4.66 -8.27
N GLU A 100 -5.09 5.67 -8.09
CA GLU A 100 -6.48 5.44 -7.71
C GLU A 100 -7.29 4.79 -8.83
N THR A 101 -8.18 3.89 -8.44
CA THR A 101 -9.14 3.25 -9.33
C THR A 101 -10.54 3.54 -8.81
N LEU A 102 -11.08 4.69 -9.21
CA LEU A 102 -12.35 5.22 -8.71
C LEU A 102 -13.54 4.75 -9.55
N LYS A 103 -13.75 3.43 -9.63
CA LYS A 103 -14.91 2.84 -10.31
C LYS A 103 -15.85 2.22 -9.28
N LEU A 104 -17.12 2.59 -9.33
CA LEU A 104 -18.14 2.00 -8.46
C LEU A 104 -18.71 0.71 -9.06
N PRO A 105 -19.18 -0.21 -8.20
CA PRO A 105 -19.95 -1.37 -8.63
C PRO A 105 -21.17 -0.96 -9.46
N SER A 106 -21.51 -1.77 -10.45
CA SER A 106 -22.63 -1.50 -11.35
C SER A 106 -23.40 -2.77 -11.68
N ILE A 107 -24.58 -2.60 -12.27
CA ILE A 107 -25.45 -3.69 -12.68
C ILE A 107 -25.56 -3.71 -14.21
N SER A 108 -25.60 -4.91 -14.76
CA SER A 108 -25.92 -5.18 -16.16
C SER A 108 -26.82 -6.40 -16.23
N LYS A 109 -27.55 -6.55 -17.35
CA LYS A 109 -28.43 -7.71 -17.57
C LYS A 109 -27.96 -8.46 -18.80
N TYR A 110 -28.00 -9.78 -18.72
CA TYR A 110 -27.81 -10.66 -19.85
C TYR A 110 -28.84 -11.78 -19.77
N GLU A 111 -29.76 -11.82 -20.72
CA GLU A 111 -30.94 -12.70 -20.66
C GLU A 111 -31.65 -12.54 -19.30
N ASP A 112 -31.91 -13.65 -18.60
CA ASP A 112 -32.54 -13.67 -17.28
C ASP A 112 -31.55 -13.50 -16.10
N LEU A 113 -30.27 -13.28 -16.39
CA LEU A 113 -29.23 -13.11 -15.37
C LEU A 113 -29.01 -11.64 -15.03
N THR A 114 -28.97 -11.37 -13.72
CA THR A 114 -28.48 -10.09 -13.22
C THR A 114 -26.99 -10.19 -12.93
N ILE A 115 -26.21 -9.38 -13.62
CA ILE A 115 -24.74 -9.34 -13.51
C ILE A 115 -24.35 -8.10 -12.70
N ILE A 116 -23.74 -8.33 -11.54
CA ILE A 116 -23.15 -7.28 -10.70
C ILE A 116 -21.67 -7.18 -11.04
N ASN A 117 -21.26 -6.09 -11.67
CA ASN A 117 -19.88 -5.83 -12.05
C ASN A 117 -19.13 -5.22 -10.86
N ILE A 118 -18.08 -5.89 -10.41
CA ILE A 118 -17.25 -5.51 -9.26
C ILE A 118 -15.86 -5.09 -9.79
N PRO A 119 -15.62 -3.80 -10.05
CA PRO A 119 -14.34 -3.33 -10.57
C PRO A 119 -13.26 -3.28 -9.48
N SER A 120 -12.00 -3.14 -9.90
CA SER A 120 -10.90 -2.76 -8.98
C SER A 120 -11.24 -1.48 -8.22
N VAL A 121 -10.77 -1.40 -6.98
CA VAL A 121 -10.85 -0.19 -6.17
C VAL A 121 -9.57 0.03 -5.40
N TYR A 122 -9.02 1.22 -5.52
CA TYR A 122 -7.93 1.73 -4.70
C TYR A 122 -8.19 3.22 -4.56
N SER A 123 -8.34 3.70 -3.33
CA SER A 123 -8.51 5.12 -3.04
C SER A 123 -7.94 5.42 -1.67
N ASN A 124 -7.36 6.61 -1.53
CA ASN A 124 -6.96 7.13 -0.24
C ASN A 124 -8.12 7.85 0.49
N ASP A 125 -9.28 8.00 -0.15
CA ASP A 125 -10.50 8.55 0.45
C ASP A 125 -11.37 7.43 1.04
N ASP A 126 -11.44 7.39 2.36
CA ASP A 126 -12.30 6.45 3.10
C ASP A 126 -13.78 6.60 2.71
N ASN A 127 -14.25 7.81 2.36
CA ASN A 127 -15.64 8.02 1.94
C ASN A 127 -15.94 7.31 0.62
N PHE A 128 -14.98 7.30 -0.32
CA PHE A 128 -15.12 6.55 -1.55
C PHE A 128 -15.21 5.04 -1.26
N SER A 129 -14.36 4.52 -0.37
CA SER A 129 -14.38 3.10 0.03
C SER A 129 -15.70 2.71 0.69
N ILE A 130 -16.26 3.55 1.55
CA ILE A 130 -17.58 3.35 2.16
C ILE A 130 -18.67 3.37 1.08
N LYS A 131 -18.66 4.36 0.19
CA LYS A 131 -19.62 4.47 -0.92
C LYS A 131 -19.56 3.26 -1.84
N TYR A 132 -18.36 2.75 -2.14
CA TYR A 132 -18.17 1.52 -2.91
C TYR A 132 -18.85 0.34 -2.22
N ALA A 133 -18.57 0.13 -0.93
CA ALA A 133 -19.14 -0.98 -0.16
C ALA A 133 -20.66 -0.90 -0.09
N SER A 134 -21.22 0.26 0.29
CA SER A 134 -22.68 0.48 0.33
C SER A 134 -23.32 0.22 -1.02
N LYS A 135 -22.72 0.72 -2.12
CA LYS A 135 -23.26 0.50 -3.46
C LYS A 135 -23.29 -0.98 -3.82
N LEU A 136 -22.25 -1.75 -3.47
CA LEU A 136 -22.23 -3.19 -3.71
C LEU A 136 -23.29 -3.92 -2.86
N THR A 137 -23.42 -3.55 -1.58
CA THR A 137 -24.47 -4.08 -0.69
C THR A 137 -25.86 -3.86 -1.30
N ASP A 138 -26.18 -2.61 -1.67
CA ASP A 138 -27.47 -2.26 -2.25
C ASP A 138 -27.75 -3.10 -3.52
N LEU A 139 -26.77 -3.21 -4.42
CA LEU A 139 -26.94 -4.00 -5.65
C LEU A 139 -27.22 -5.47 -5.35
N ILE A 140 -26.60 -6.05 -4.33
CA ILE A 140 -26.81 -7.45 -3.95
C ILE A 140 -28.16 -7.63 -3.26
N GLU A 141 -28.49 -6.79 -2.27
CA GLU A 141 -29.69 -6.93 -1.46
C GLU A 141 -30.99 -6.65 -2.24
N TYR A 142 -30.95 -5.72 -3.19
CA TYR A 142 -32.12 -5.37 -4.01
C TYR A 142 -32.26 -6.22 -5.28
N THR A 143 -31.32 -7.13 -5.56
CA THR A 143 -31.44 -8.03 -6.71
C THR A 143 -32.18 -9.32 -6.31
N SER A 144 -33.20 -9.66 -7.09
CA SER A 144 -33.93 -10.93 -6.96
C SER A 144 -33.46 -11.96 -7.98
N GLY A 145 -33.42 -13.23 -7.58
CA GLY A 145 -33.09 -14.36 -8.46
C GLY A 145 -31.60 -14.65 -8.56
N ASN A 146 -31.19 -15.26 -9.68
CA ASN A 146 -29.81 -15.67 -9.89
C ASN A 146 -28.93 -14.45 -10.20
N ILE A 147 -27.87 -14.30 -9.40
CA ILE A 147 -26.87 -13.25 -9.57
C ILE A 147 -25.55 -13.81 -10.08
N VAL A 148 -24.89 -13.04 -10.94
CA VAL A 148 -23.50 -13.29 -11.36
C VAL A 148 -22.65 -12.15 -10.83
N LEU A 149 -21.67 -12.48 -9.99
CA LEU A 149 -20.64 -11.53 -9.57
C LEU A 149 -19.54 -11.52 -10.64
N ASN A 150 -19.46 -10.44 -11.40
CA ASN A 150 -18.47 -10.29 -12.45
C ASN A 150 -17.22 -9.56 -11.93
N LEU A 151 -16.12 -10.31 -11.81
CA LEU A 151 -14.79 -9.80 -11.44
C LEU A 151 -13.87 -9.61 -12.66
N SER A 152 -14.41 -9.66 -13.89
CA SER A 152 -13.61 -9.44 -15.10
C SER A 152 -13.00 -8.05 -15.09
N ASN A 153 -11.70 -7.96 -15.41
CA ASN A 153 -10.91 -6.73 -15.34
C ASN A 153 -10.81 -6.11 -13.92
N ASN A 154 -11.07 -6.90 -12.87
CA ASN A 154 -10.71 -6.54 -11.50
C ASN A 154 -9.31 -7.09 -11.18
N TYR A 155 -8.32 -6.20 -11.16
CA TYR A 155 -6.93 -6.48 -10.84
C TYR A 155 -6.62 -6.38 -9.34
N GLY A 156 -7.64 -6.28 -8.48
CA GLY A 156 -7.50 -6.14 -7.03
C GLY A 156 -7.56 -4.67 -6.56
N GLY A 157 -6.76 -4.38 -5.53
CA GLY A 157 -6.77 -3.11 -4.78
C GLY A 157 -7.15 -3.32 -3.32
N LEU A 158 -7.95 -2.41 -2.74
CA LEU A 158 -8.50 -2.54 -1.41
C LEU A 158 -9.53 -3.67 -1.38
N LYS A 159 -9.26 -4.71 -0.60
CA LYS A 159 -10.13 -5.89 -0.46
C LYS A 159 -11.30 -5.62 0.48
N GLU A 160 -11.12 -4.72 1.44
CA GLU A 160 -12.04 -4.41 2.51
C GLU A 160 -13.42 -3.96 1.98
N PRO A 161 -13.53 -2.94 1.10
CA PRO A 161 -14.82 -2.52 0.57
C PRO A 161 -15.48 -3.59 -0.32
N MET A 162 -14.70 -4.41 -1.03
CA MET A 162 -15.22 -5.52 -1.83
C MET A 162 -15.83 -6.62 -0.95
N ILE A 163 -15.14 -7.03 0.12
CA ILE A 163 -15.60 -8.07 1.04
C ILE A 163 -16.80 -7.59 1.85
N ILE A 164 -16.76 -6.36 2.37
CA ILE A 164 -17.86 -5.78 3.17
C ILE A 164 -19.11 -5.65 2.31
N GLY A 165 -18.99 -5.11 1.10
CA GLY A 165 -20.11 -4.92 0.19
C GLY A 165 -20.76 -6.25 -0.24
N ALA A 166 -19.97 -7.32 -0.37
CA ALA A 166 -20.47 -8.66 -0.70
C ALA A 166 -20.81 -9.53 0.52
N SER A 167 -20.75 -8.97 1.73
CA SER A 167 -20.77 -9.76 2.98
C SER A 167 -22.05 -10.57 3.18
N SER A 168 -23.20 -10.13 2.64
CA SER A 168 -24.47 -10.88 2.71
C SER A 168 -24.37 -12.27 2.06
N LEU A 169 -23.50 -12.44 1.06
CA LEU A 169 -23.27 -13.69 0.34
C LEU A 169 -22.15 -14.56 0.95
N ILE A 170 -21.38 -14.01 1.89
CA ILE A 170 -20.20 -14.67 2.46
C ILE A 170 -20.54 -15.20 3.86
N PRO A 171 -20.20 -16.46 4.19
CA PRO A 171 -20.37 -17.00 5.54
C PRO A 171 -19.57 -16.20 6.57
N ASN A 172 -20.13 -16.08 7.78
CA ASN A 172 -19.36 -15.58 8.93
C ASN A 172 -18.24 -16.56 9.29
N GLY A 173 -17.11 -16.03 9.74
CA GLY A 173 -15.96 -16.81 10.16
C GLY A 173 -14.70 -16.53 9.35
N MET A 174 -13.82 -17.53 9.26
CA MET A 174 -12.53 -17.40 8.58
C MET A 174 -12.74 -17.35 7.06
N LEU A 175 -12.24 -16.29 6.42
CA LEU A 175 -12.25 -16.15 4.96
C LEU A 175 -11.04 -16.85 4.34
N PHE A 176 -9.85 -16.45 4.77
CA PHE A 176 -8.57 -16.99 4.29
C PHE A 176 -7.49 -16.75 5.34
N SER A 177 -6.31 -17.33 5.13
CA SER A 177 -5.13 -17.09 5.97
C SER A 177 -3.99 -16.57 5.11
N ASN A 178 -3.41 -15.45 5.53
CA ASN A 178 -2.13 -15.01 4.99
C ASN A 178 -1.01 -15.83 5.64
N ILE A 179 0.02 -16.16 4.87
CA ILE A 179 1.19 -16.89 5.35
C ILE A 179 2.41 -16.03 5.03
N ASN A 180 3.20 -15.68 6.04
CA ASN A 180 4.40 -14.88 5.84
C ASN A 180 5.63 -15.75 5.48
N ASN A 181 6.78 -15.09 5.29
CA ASN A 181 8.04 -15.74 4.96
C ASN A 181 8.61 -16.65 6.06
N LYS A 182 8.10 -16.56 7.29
CA LYS A 182 8.41 -17.44 8.44
C LYS A 182 7.41 -18.59 8.59
N LYS A 183 6.46 -18.74 7.66
CA LYS A 183 5.34 -19.71 7.70
C LYS A 183 4.33 -19.46 8.83
N GLU A 184 4.34 -18.27 9.42
CA GLU A 184 3.36 -17.86 10.42
C GLU A 184 2.04 -17.53 9.71
N LYS A 185 0.92 -17.98 10.29
CA LYS A 185 -0.42 -17.85 9.73
C LYS A 185 -1.16 -16.69 10.38
N TYR A 186 -1.76 -15.83 9.54
CA TYR A 186 -2.59 -14.70 9.96
C TYR A 186 -3.98 -14.86 9.34
N PRO A 187 -4.93 -15.48 10.08
CA PRO A 187 -6.28 -15.66 9.60
C PRO A 187 -7.01 -14.32 9.49
N VAL A 188 -7.78 -14.16 8.42
CA VAL A 188 -8.68 -13.03 8.17
C VAL A 188 -10.11 -13.52 8.39
N TYR A 189 -10.85 -12.80 9.22
CA TYR A 189 -12.22 -13.16 9.58
C TYR A 189 -13.21 -12.12 9.08
N LEU A 190 -14.37 -12.60 8.63
CA LEU A 190 -15.58 -11.80 8.49
C LEU A 190 -16.43 -12.01 9.74
N LYS A 191 -16.70 -10.92 10.45
CA LYS A 191 -17.64 -10.89 11.56
C LYS A 191 -18.72 -9.87 11.24
N LYS A 192 -19.93 -10.36 10.92
CA LYS A 192 -21.12 -9.50 10.87
C LYS A 192 -21.42 -9.00 12.28
N TRP A 193 -21.72 -7.71 12.39
CA TRP A 193 -22.15 -7.06 13.63
C TRP A 193 -23.65 -7.19 13.81
#